data_AF-A0A218P9M9-F1
#
_entry.id   AF-A0A218P9M9-F1
#
_cell.length_a   1.000
_cell.length_b   1.000
_cell.length_c   1.000
_cell.angle_alpha   90.00
_cell.angle_beta   90.00
_cell.angle_gamma   90.00
#
_symmetry.space_group_name_H-M   'P 1'
#
loop_
_entity.id
_entity.type
_entity.pdbx_description
1 polymer ?
#
loop_
_entity_poly.entity_id
_entity_poly.type
_entity_poly.pdbx_seq_one_letter_code
_entity_poly.pdbx_strand_id
1 'polypeptide(L)'
;MKVRLGYPDRIVEVDGEAVYVFRGRLVSAPLKEVVRYYRGEDALLPPAIREISRDVVAAILRTSALQNEPSAALQALHSISG
;
A
#
# COMPACT_ATOMS: atom_id res chain seq x y z
N MET A 1 6.43 -4.57 -5.93
CA MET A 1 6.09 -3.20 -5.47
C MET A 1 6.28 -3.15 -3.97
N LYS A 2 6.87 -2.07 -3.44
CA LYS A 2 7.08 -1.89 -2.00
C LYS A 2 6.48 -0.56 -1.55
N VAL A 3 5.57 -0.61 -0.58
CA VAL A 3 4.90 0.57 -0.02
C VAL A 3 5.06 0.55 1.49
N ARG A 4 5.35 1.69 2.11
CA ARG A 4 5.44 1.82 3.57
C ARG A 4 4.53 2.93 4.06
N LEU A 5 3.78 2.64 5.11
CA LEU A 5 2.93 3.60 5.81
C LEU A 5 3.40 3.71 7.26
N GLY A 6 3.69 4.94 7.68
CA GLY A 6 4.02 5.25 9.06
C GLY A 6 2.77 5.69 9.81
N TYR A 7 2.52 5.06 10.96
CA TYR A 7 1.54 5.49 11.95
C TYR A 7 2.28 5.87 13.24
N PRO A 8 1.67 6.66 14.13
CA PRO A 8 2.32 7.05 15.38
C PRO A 8 2.76 5.85 16.25
N ASP A 9 2.04 4.73 16.19
CA ASP A 9 2.26 3.56 17.05
C ASP A 9 2.68 2.29 16.31
N ARG A 10 2.76 2.32 14.97
CA ARG A 10 3.06 1.14 14.15
C ARG A 10 3.62 1.50 12.78
N ILE A 11 4.29 0.54 12.16
CA ILE A 11 4.73 0.63 10.76
C ILE A 11 3.99 -0.44 9.97
N VAL A 12 3.50 -0.06 8.79
CA VAL A 12 2.91 -1.00 7.83
C VAL A 12 3.79 -1.06 6.59
N GLU A 13 4.10 -2.27 6.14
CA GLU A 13 4.85 -2.53 4.92
C GLU A 13 4.03 -3.43 4.01
N VAL A 14 3.88 -3.02 2.75
CA VAL A 14 3.43 -3.89 1.66
C VAL A 14 4.65 -4.29 0.89
N ASP A 15 4.94 -5.58 0.83
CA ASP A 15 6.05 -6.14 0.05
C ASP A 15 5.57 -7.33 -0.76
N GLY A 16 5.64 -7.20 -2.08
CA GLY A 16 5.12 -8.19 -3.02
C GLY A 16 3.62 -8.44 -2.81
N GLU A 17 3.29 -9.64 -2.36
CA GLU A 17 1.91 -10.11 -2.16
C GLU A 17 1.49 -10.13 -0.68
N ALA A 18 2.24 -9.50 0.21
CA ALA A 18 1.98 -9.52 1.64
C ALA A 18 1.92 -8.11 2.25
N VAL A 19 1.12 -7.99 3.30
CA VAL A 19 1.03 -6.82 4.16
C VAL A 19 1.55 -7.21 5.54
N TYR A 20 2.46 -6.42 6.07
CA TYR A 20 3.07 -6.57 7.38
C TYR A 20 2.71 -5.36 8.25
N VAL A 21 2.32 -5.60 9.50
CA VAL A 21 2.06 -4.58 10.51
C VAL A 21 2.96 -4.87 11.70
N PHE A 22 3.81 -3.91 12.06
CA PHE A 22 4.70 -3.97 13.21
C PHE A 22 4.16 -3.05 14.32
N ARG A 23 3.61 -3.64 15.38
CA ARG A 23 3.09 -2.93 16.56
C ARG A 23 3.40 -3.69 17.84
N GLY A 24 4.67 -3.67 18.28
CA GLY A 24 5.16 -4.52 19.37
C GLY A 24 5.21 -6.02 19.06
N ARG A 25 4.49 -6.47 18.03
CA ARG A 25 4.53 -7.79 17.40
C ARG A 25 4.36 -7.63 15.90
N LEU A 26 4.88 -8.61 15.15
CA LEU A 26 4.66 -8.72 13.71
C LEU A 26 3.34 -9.44 13.44
N VAL A 27 2.47 -8.79 12.69
CA VAL A 27 1.23 -9.38 12.16
C VAL A 27 1.30 -9.27 10.64
N SER A 28 0.93 -10.32 9.92
CA SER A 28 0.92 -10.31 8.46
C SER A 28 -0.34 -10.95 7.88
N ALA A 29 -0.66 -10.58 6.64
CA ALA A 29 -1.68 -11.23 5.85
C ALA A 29 -1.36 -11.11 4.35
N PRO A 30 -1.88 -12.03 3.52
CA PRO A 30 -1.82 -11.91 2.08
C PRO A 30 -2.54 -10.64 1.61
N LEU A 31 -1.92 -9.88 0.70
CA LEU A 31 -2.50 -8.69 0.09
C LEU A 31 -3.85 -8.99 -0.58
N LYS A 32 -3.99 -10.19 -1.18
CA LYS A 32 -5.28 -10.64 -1.75
C LYS A 32 -6.40 -10.62 -0.73
N GLU A 33 -6.16 -11.04 0.51
CA GLU A 33 -7.18 -11.05 1.58
C GLU A 33 -7.51 -9.63 2.02
N VAL A 34 -6.50 -8.74 2.06
CA VAL A 34 -6.70 -7.31 2.33
C VAL A 34 -7.60 -6.66 1.28
N VAL A 35 -7.38 -6.97 0.00
CA VAL A 35 -8.21 -6.45 -1.11
C VAL A 35 -9.61 -7.02 -1.07
N ARG A 36 -9.78 -8.33 -0.80
CA ARG A 36 -11.10 -8.96 -0.64
C ARG A 36 -11.90 -8.30 0.48
N TYR A 37 -11.28 -8.13 1.65
CA TYR A 37 -11.91 -7.43 2.78
C TYR A 37 -12.31 -6.00 2.42
N TYR A 38 -11.43 -5.25 1.74
CA TYR A 38 -11.73 -3.89 1.29
C TYR A 38 -12.93 -3.83 0.35
N ARG A 39 -13.18 -4.87 -0.45
CA ARG A 39 -14.34 -5.00 -1.35
C ARG A 39 -15.62 -5.45 -0.64
N GLY A 40 -15.57 -5.69 0.67
CA GLY A 40 -16.69 -6.23 1.44
C GLY A 40 -16.90 -7.74 1.24
N GLU A 41 -15.92 -8.43 0.65
CA GLU A 41 -15.94 -9.89 0.54
C GLU A 41 -15.44 -10.53 1.85
N ASP A 42 -15.83 -11.78 2.08
CA ASP A 42 -15.43 -12.51 3.27
C ASP A 42 -13.92 -12.80 3.26
N ALA A 43 -13.20 -12.41 4.32
CA ALA A 43 -11.73 -12.43 4.33
C ALA A 43 -11.15 -12.75 5.70
N LEU A 44 -10.09 -13.58 5.70
CA LEU A 44 -9.43 -14.03 6.91
C LEU A 44 -8.28 -13.09 7.28
N LEU A 45 -8.65 -11.96 7.90
CA LEU A 45 -7.70 -10.94 8.34
C LEU A 45 -7.65 -10.80 9.85
N PRO A 46 -6.43 -10.74 10.45
CA PRO A 46 -6.24 -10.32 11.83
C PRO A 46 -6.79 -8.90 12.06
N PRO A 47 -7.30 -8.57 13.27
CA PRO A 47 -7.86 -7.25 13.58
C PRO A 47 -6.92 -6.08 13.24
N ALA A 48 -5.63 -6.21 13.56
CA ALA A 48 -4.63 -5.18 13.30
C ALA A 48 -4.46 -4.81 11.82
N ILE A 49 -4.79 -5.74 10.89
CA ILE A 49 -4.73 -5.52 9.45
C ILE A 49 -6.07 -4.97 8.93
N ARG A 50 -7.21 -5.40 9.51
CA ARG A 50 -8.53 -4.86 9.15
C ARG A 50 -8.58 -3.33 9.35
N GLU A 51 -8.04 -2.86 10.48
CA GLU A 51 -7.96 -1.44 10.85
C GLU A 51 -7.29 -0.56 9.78
N ILE A 52 -6.30 -1.10 9.07
CA ILE A 52 -5.44 -0.36 8.11
C ILE A 52 -5.70 -0.73 6.64
N SER A 53 -6.67 -1.61 6.38
CA SER A 53 -6.93 -2.16 5.05
C SER A 53 -7.26 -1.08 4.00
N ARG A 54 -8.08 -0.09 4.36
CA ARG A 54 -8.43 1.05 3.49
C ARG A 54 -7.20 1.87 3.11
N ASP A 55 -6.34 2.19 4.07
CA ASP A 55 -5.14 3.00 3.83
C ASP A 55 -4.13 2.26 2.95
N VAL A 56 -3.95 0.96 3.19
CA VAL A 56 -3.10 0.10 2.36
C VAL A 56 -3.56 0.10 0.91
N VAL A 57 -4.85 -0.13 0.66
CA VAL A 57 -5.39 -0.14 -0.70
C VAL A 57 -5.27 1.24 -1.35
N ALA A 58 -5.57 2.32 -0.62
CA ALA A 58 -5.43 3.68 -1.14
C ALA A 58 -3.97 4.01 -1.50
N ALA A 59 -3.01 3.60 -0.67
CA ALA A 59 -1.60 3.82 -0.92
C ALA A 59 -1.12 3.05 -2.16
N ILE A 60 -1.51 1.79 -2.31
CA ILE A 60 -1.22 0.99 -3.50
C ILE A 60 -1.77 1.66 -4.76
N LEU A 61 -3.04 2.06 -4.76
CA LEU A 61 -3.66 2.70 -5.94
C LEU A 61 -2.94 4.00 -6.32
N ARG A 62 -2.55 4.83 -5.34
CA ARG A 62 -1.77 6.04 -5.58
C ARG A 62 -0.37 5.74 -6.14
N THR A 63 0.34 4.77 -5.56
CA THR A 63 1.66 4.36 -6.04
C THR A 63 1.60 3.78 -7.44
N SER A 64 0.61 2.93 -7.74
CA SER A 64 0.41 2.37 -9.09
C SER A 64 0.05 3.46 -10.11
N ALA A 65 -0.77 4.45 -9.74
CA ALA A 65 -1.04 5.59 -10.62
C ALA A 65 0.23 6.37 -10.95
N LEU A 66 1.09 6.64 -9.96
CA LEU A 66 2.38 7.33 -10.18
C LEU A 66 3.34 6.51 -11.05
N GLN A 67 3.33 5.19 -10.95
CA GLN A 67 4.15 4.30 -11.79
C GLN A 67 3.70 4.22 -13.24
N ASN A 68 2.44 4.60 -13.54
CA ASN A 68 1.90 4.65 -14.89
C ASN A 68 2.07 6.04 -15.55
N GLU A 69 2.52 7.05 -14.80
CA GLU A 69 2.80 8.42 -15.25
C GLU A 69 4.30 8.81 -15.38
N PRO A 70 5.28 7.91 -15.60
CA PRO A 70 6.70 8.32 -15.63
C PRO A 70 7.04 9.17 -16.86
N SER A 71 6.23 9.10 -17.93
CA SER A 71 6.50 9.77 -19.20
C SER A 71 6.29 11.30 -19.13
N ALA A 72 5.22 11.77 -18.47
CA ALA A 72 4.86 13.19 -18.46
C ALA A 72 5.78 14.03 -17.57
N ALA A 73 6.16 13.52 -16.40
CA ALA A 73 7.02 14.25 -15.46
C ALA A 73 8.48 14.38 -15.95
N LEU A 74 9.02 13.35 -16.59
CA LEU A 74 10.36 13.39 -17.19
C LEU A 74 10.41 14.29 -18.43
N GLN A 75 9.36 14.31 -19.25
CA GLN A 75 9.25 15.22 -20.39
C GLN A 75 9.13 16.68 -19.95
N ALA A 76 8.30 16.97 -18.95
CA ALA A 76 8.13 18.31 -18.42
C ALA A 76 9.45 18.90 -17.88
N LEU A 77 10.30 18.09 -17.24
CA LEU A 77 11.63 18.51 -16.76
C LEU A 77 12.62 18.78 -17.91
N HIS A 78 12.55 18.02 -19.01
CA HIS A 78 13.41 18.21 -20.17
C HIS A 78 13.08 19.51 -20.92
N SER A 79 11.80 19.91 -20.95
CA SER A 79 11.35 21.17 -21.58
C SER A 79 11.78 22.44 -20.84
N ILE A 80 12.20 22.35 -19.57
CA ILE A 80 12.69 23.50 -18.78
C ILE A 80 14.19 23.72 -18.97
N SER A 81 14.88 22.77 -19.61
CA SER A 81 16.33 22.79 -19.84
C SER A 81 16.70 23.10 -21.29
N GLY A 82 15.72 23.41 -22.15
CA GLY A 82 15.87 23.72 -23.58
C GLY A 82 15.65 25.19 -23.89
#